data_AF-A0A645JM30-F1
#
_entry.id   AF-A0A645JM30-F1
#
_cell.length_a   1.000
_cell.length_b   1.000
_cell.length_c   1.000
_cell.angle_alpha   90.00
_cell.angle_beta   90.00
_cell.angle_gamma   90.00
#
_symmetry.space_group_name_H-M   'P 1'
#
loop_
_entity.id
_entity.type
_entity.pdbx_description
1 polymer ?
#
loop_
_entity_poly.entity_id
_entity_poly.type
_entity_poly.pdbx_seq_one_letter_code
_entity_poly.pdbx_strand_id
1 'polypeptide(L)'
;MSGKIITAEFTLNGQKFLALDGGPYFHFNEAISMTLECENQQEIDYYWEKLSHVKEAEQCGWVKDQFGLSWQIVPHNMAELLQTEAQMKALMKMKKIVIRELENAGK
;
A
#
# COMPACT_ATOMS: atom_id res chain seq x y z
N MET A 1 -30.49 -20.30 -3.99
CA MET A 1 -29.18 -19.64 -4.25
C MET A 1 -28.13 -20.73 -4.44
N SER A 2 -28.04 -21.32 -5.64
CA SER A 2 -27.02 -22.32 -5.95
C SER A 2 -25.93 -21.66 -6.80
N GLY A 3 -24.66 -21.77 -6.40
CA GLY A 3 -23.52 -21.28 -7.20
C GLY A 3 -22.78 -20.04 -6.69
N LYS A 4 -23.00 -19.57 -5.45
CA LYS A 4 -22.17 -18.49 -4.87
C LYS A 4 -20.85 -19.06 -4.34
N ILE A 5 -19.74 -18.39 -4.65
CA ILE A 5 -18.43 -18.67 -4.05
C ILE A 5 -18.46 -18.14 -2.62
N ILE A 6 -18.26 -19.02 -1.64
CA ILE A 6 -18.21 -18.64 -0.21
C ILE A 6 -16.78 -18.29 0.18
N THR A 7 -15.79 -19.06 -0.27
CA THR A 7 -14.38 -18.80 -0.01
C THR A 7 -13.55 -18.94 -1.28
N ALA A 8 -12.42 -18.24 -1.32
CA ALA A 8 -11.42 -18.37 -2.37
C ALA A 8 -10.02 -18.39 -1.75
N GLU A 9 -9.18 -19.32 -2.21
CA GLU A 9 -7.77 -19.39 -1.84
C GLU A 9 -6.91 -18.80 -2.96
N PHE A 10 -5.94 -17.98 -2.60
CA PHE A 10 -4.99 -17.41 -3.55
C PHE A 10 -3.65 -17.14 -2.85
N THR A 11 -2.64 -16.82 -3.65
CA THR A 11 -1.30 -16.50 -3.14
C THR A 11 -0.86 -15.15 -3.72
N LEU A 12 -0.42 -14.25 -2.84
CA LEU A 12 0.19 -12.97 -3.22
C LEU A 12 1.62 -12.96 -2.72
N ASN A 13 2.58 -12.75 -3.62
CA ASN A 13 4.01 -12.69 -3.29
C ASN A 13 4.48 -13.84 -2.36
N GLY A 14 4.02 -15.08 -2.63
CA GLY A 14 4.35 -16.26 -1.84
C GLY A 14 3.52 -16.46 -0.56
N GLN A 15 2.75 -15.46 -0.11
CA GLN A 15 1.85 -15.56 1.04
C GLN A 15 0.48 -16.09 0.61
N LYS A 16 0.03 -17.17 1.26
CA LYS A 16 -1.31 -17.73 1.06
C LYS A 16 -2.37 -16.91 1.79
N PHE A 17 -3.50 -16.70 1.14
CA PHE A 17 -4.68 -16.02 1.67
C PHE A 17 -5.94 -16.84 1.42
N LEU A 18 -6.90 -16.72 2.34
CA LEU A 18 -8.26 -17.19 2.20
C LEU A 18 -9.18 -15.96 2.23
N ALA A 19 -9.85 -15.65 1.13
CA ALA A 19 -10.94 -14.70 1.10
C ALA A 19 -12.25 -15.41 1.47
N LEU A 20 -13.11 -14.72 2.21
CA LEU A 20 -14.43 -15.17 2.62
C LEU A 20 -15.45 -14.11 2.20
N ASP A 21 -16.50 -14.52 1.47
CA ASP A 21 -17.69 -13.70 1.28
C ASP A 21 -18.52 -13.74 2.58
N GLY A 22 -18.18 -12.84 3.50
CA GLY A 22 -18.85 -12.68 4.79
C GLY A 22 -20.04 -11.72 4.77
N GLY A 23 -20.43 -11.19 3.62
CA GLY A 23 -21.41 -10.10 3.50
C GLY A 23 -20.90 -8.74 4.02
N PRO A 24 -21.76 -7.71 4.05
CA PRO A 24 -21.37 -6.32 4.29
C PRO A 24 -21.18 -5.96 5.78
N TYR A 25 -21.08 -6.95 6.66
CA TYR A 25 -21.07 -6.73 8.12
C TYR A 25 -19.69 -6.36 8.67
N PHE A 26 -18.63 -6.75 7.97
CA PHE A 26 -17.24 -6.52 8.37
C PHE A 26 -16.57 -5.58 7.38
N HIS A 27 -15.79 -4.64 7.92
CA HIS A 27 -15.08 -3.65 7.12
C HIS A 27 -13.60 -3.68 7.48
N PHE A 28 -12.75 -3.60 6.45
CA PHE A 28 -11.33 -3.35 6.66
C PHE A 28 -11.12 -1.95 7.24
N ASN A 29 -10.07 -1.84 8.04
CA ASN A 29 -9.50 -0.59 8.48
C ASN A 29 -7.97 -0.70 8.43
N GLU A 30 -7.29 0.38 8.79
CA GLU A 30 -5.85 0.53 8.69
C GLU A 30 -5.08 -0.32 9.72
N ALA A 31 -5.76 -0.98 10.67
CA ALA A 31 -5.12 -1.86 11.65
C ALA A 31 -4.50 -3.11 11.00
N ILE A 32 -4.97 -3.50 9.81
CA ILE A 32 -4.36 -4.52 8.97
C ILE A 32 -4.01 -3.88 7.63
N SER A 33 -2.76 -4.02 7.22
CA SER A 33 -2.29 -3.62 5.91
C SER A 33 -1.24 -4.59 5.38
N MET A 34 -1.04 -4.58 4.07
CA MET A 34 0.02 -5.32 3.41
C MET A 34 1.08 -4.35 2.88
N THR A 35 2.35 -4.68 3.11
CA THR A 35 3.48 -3.89 2.62
C THR A 35 4.00 -4.47 1.33
N LEU A 36 4.16 -3.61 0.31
CA LEU A 36 4.83 -3.90 -0.95
C LEU A 36 6.13 -3.12 -0.97
N GLU A 37 7.23 -3.83 -0.82
CA GLU A 37 8.58 -3.30 -1.00
C GLU A 37 8.89 -3.23 -2.49
N CYS A 38 9.20 -2.03 -2.96
CA CYS A 38 9.45 -1.72 -4.36
C CYS A 38 10.94 -1.46 -4.58
N GLU A 39 11.50 -2.02 -5.64
CA GLU A 39 12.91 -1.85 -6.00
C GLU A 39 13.20 -0.45 -6.54
N ASN A 40 12.21 0.17 -7.19
CA ASN A 40 12.40 1.45 -7.87
C ASN A 40 11.06 2.20 -8.04
N GLN A 41 11.15 3.43 -8.57
CA GLN A 41 9.98 4.30 -8.76
C GLN A 41 8.94 3.72 -9.73
N GLN A 42 9.35 2.94 -10.73
CA GLN A 42 8.42 2.36 -11.72
C GLN A 42 7.49 1.35 -11.06
N GLU A 43 8.00 0.55 -10.11
CA GLU A 43 7.17 -0.37 -9.34
C GLU A 43 6.21 0.37 -8.39
N ILE A 44 6.69 1.41 -7.71
CA ILE A 44 5.83 2.27 -6.89
C ILE A 44 4.69 2.83 -7.75
N ASP A 45 5.01 3.36 -8.93
CA ASP A 45 4.03 3.94 -9.83
C ASP A 45 3.02 2.90 -10.33
N TYR A 46 3.49 1.71 -10.70
CA TYR A 46 2.66 0.59 -11.14
C TYR A 46 1.67 0.17 -10.05
N TYR A 47 2.14 -0.12 -8.84
CA TYR A 47 1.26 -0.56 -7.76
C TYR A 47 0.33 0.57 -7.31
N TRP A 48 0.80 1.82 -7.28
CA TRP A 48 -0.03 2.96 -6.90
C TRP A 48 -1.21 3.13 -7.85
N GLU A 49 -0.96 3.03 -9.17
CA GLU A 49 -2.02 3.11 -10.18
C GLU A 49 -3.04 1.97 -10.03
N LYS A 50 -2.58 0.76 -9.68
CA LYS A 50 -3.46 -0.42 -9.57
C LYS A 50 -4.15 -0.56 -8.23
N LEU A 51 -3.65 0.03 -7.16
CA LEU A 51 -4.19 -0.16 -5.82
C LEU A 51 -4.86 1.11 -5.27
N SER A 52 -4.53 2.31 -5.73
CA SER A 52 -5.14 3.53 -5.18
C SER A 52 -6.54 3.81 -5.74
N HIS A 53 -7.57 3.28 -5.06
CA HIS A 53 -8.97 3.48 -5.44
C HIS A 53 -9.71 4.49 -4.53
N VAL A 54 -9.18 4.79 -3.35
CA VAL A 54 -9.77 5.74 -2.38
C VAL A 54 -8.79 6.88 -2.12
N LYS A 55 -9.01 8.04 -2.77
CA LYS A 55 -8.08 9.18 -2.76
C LYS A 55 -7.86 9.80 -1.39
N GLU A 56 -8.86 9.70 -0.52
CA GLU A 56 -8.83 10.23 0.85
C GLU A 56 -7.96 9.38 1.77
N ALA A 57 -7.72 8.11 1.42
CA ALA A 57 -6.85 7.20 2.16
C ALA A 57 -5.38 7.31 1.73
N GLU A 58 -5.08 8.06 0.68
CA GLU A 58 -3.73 8.24 0.17
C GLU A 58 -2.89 9.12 1.10
N GLN A 59 -1.86 8.55 1.73
CA GLN A 59 -0.90 9.32 2.52
C GLN A 59 0.39 8.56 2.79
N CYS A 60 1.56 9.18 2.62
CA CYS A 60 2.87 8.60 2.98
C CYS A 60 3.12 7.18 2.43
N GLY A 61 2.68 6.86 1.20
CA GLY A 61 2.79 5.52 0.62
C GLY A 61 1.59 4.61 0.89
N TRP A 62 0.64 5.03 1.74
CA TRP A 62 -0.59 4.28 2.02
C TRP A 62 -1.63 4.49 0.93
N VAL A 63 -2.35 3.42 0.58
CA VAL A 63 -3.50 3.44 -0.32
C VAL A 63 -4.56 2.43 0.15
N LYS A 64 -5.78 2.55 -0.36
CA LYS A 64 -6.81 1.51 -0.25
C LYS A 64 -7.26 1.04 -1.62
N ASP A 65 -7.34 -0.27 -1.78
CA ASP A 65 -7.86 -0.90 -3.00
C ASP A 65 -9.38 -0.80 -3.12
N GLN A 66 -9.91 -1.29 -4.24
CA GLN A 66 -11.35 -1.27 -4.54
C GLN A 66 -12.21 -2.04 -3.51
N PHE A 67 -11.60 -2.89 -2.69
CA PHE A 67 -12.26 -3.66 -1.64
C PHE A 67 -12.13 -3.01 -0.25
N GLY A 68 -11.39 -1.88 -0.16
CA GLY A 68 -11.15 -1.14 1.07
C GLY A 68 -9.98 -1.66 1.91
N LEU A 69 -9.21 -2.62 1.41
CA LEU A 69 -8.04 -3.17 2.10
C LEU A 69 -6.85 -2.22 1.99
N SER A 70 -6.15 -2.01 3.09
CA SER A 70 -5.04 -1.04 3.18
C SER A 70 -3.74 -1.65 2.68
N TRP A 71 -2.99 -0.88 1.90
CA TRP A 71 -1.68 -1.24 1.36
C TRP A 71 -0.66 -0.15 1.63
N GLN A 72 0.59 -0.55 1.88
CA GLN A 72 1.74 0.35 2.03
C GLN A 72 2.71 0.08 0.87
N ILE A 73 2.80 1.00 -0.08
CA ILE A 73 3.69 0.89 -1.24
C ILE A 73 4.92 1.72 -0.94
N VAL A 74 6.02 1.04 -0.59
CA VAL A 74 7.23 1.68 -0.05
C VAL A 74 8.46 1.21 -0.81
N PRO A 75 9.50 2.05 -0.96
CA PRO A 75 10.78 1.58 -1.48
C PRO A 75 11.43 0.58 -0.50
N HIS A 76 12.10 -0.45 -1.02
CA HIS A 76 12.80 -1.47 -0.22
C HIS A 76 13.84 -0.86 0.75
N ASN A 77 14.46 0.26 0.37
CA ASN A 77 15.45 0.98 1.17
C ASN A 77 14.84 2.13 1.99
N MET A 78 13.56 2.05 2.38
CA MET A 78 12.85 3.11 3.11
C MET A 78 13.60 3.59 4.36
N ALA A 79 14.27 2.68 5.08
CA ALA A 79 15.04 3.03 6.28
C ALA A 79 16.18 4.01 5.98
N GLU A 80 16.86 3.87 4.84
CA GLU A 80 17.94 4.76 4.40
C GLU A 80 17.40 6.12 3.94
N LEU A 81 16.15 6.14 3.45
CA LEU A 81 15.47 7.33 2.96
C LEU A 81 14.78 8.16 4.05
N LEU A 82 14.84 7.74 5.31
CA LEU A 82 14.21 8.41 6.47
C LEU A 82 15.16 8.61 7.64
N GLN A 83 16.42 8.96 7.36
CA GLN A 83 17.44 9.18 8.40
C GLN A 83 17.39 10.60 9.00
N THR A 84 16.79 11.56 8.31
CA THR A 84 16.77 12.97 8.74
C THR A 84 15.36 13.53 8.95
N GLU A 85 15.25 14.57 9.78
CA GLU A 85 14.00 15.31 9.98
C GLU A 85 13.49 15.94 8.67
N ALA A 86 14.40 16.35 7.77
CA ALA A 86 14.04 16.91 6.47
C ALA A 86 13.37 15.86 5.57
N GLN A 87 13.88 14.62 5.56
CA GLN A 87 13.27 13.50 4.85
C GLN A 87 11.91 13.11 5.43
N MET A 88 11.79 13.05 6.75
CA MET A 88 10.49 12.81 7.41
C MET A 88 9.47 13.90 7.06
N LYS A 89 9.87 15.17 7.07
CA LYS A 89 9.01 16.30 6.66
C LYS A 89 8.62 16.24 5.19
N ALA A 90 9.51 15.76 4.32
CA ALA A 90 9.20 15.55 2.91
C ALA A 90 8.16 14.44 2.76
N LEU A 91 8.36 13.28 3.40
CA LEU A 91 7.41 12.16 3.37
C LEU A 91 6.01 12.58 3.85
N MET A 92 5.89 13.33 4.94
CA MET A 92 4.59 13.75 5.48
C MET A 92 3.76 14.63 4.53
N LYS A 93 4.41 15.22 3.51
CA LYS A 93 3.75 16.01 2.46
C LYS A 93 3.40 15.18 1.22
N MET A 94 3.90 13.95 1.14
CA MET A 94 3.71 13.06 0.01
C MET A 94 2.50 12.17 0.23
N LYS A 95 1.71 12.01 -0.83
CA LYS A 95 0.79 10.89 -0.94
C LYS A 95 1.53 9.66 -1.45
N LYS A 96 1.86 9.65 -2.74
CA LYS A 96 2.75 8.67 -3.37
C LYS A 96 4.20 9.03 -3.06
N ILE A 97 4.99 8.04 -2.66
CA ILE A 97 6.41 8.24 -2.42
C ILE A 97 7.14 8.52 -3.73
N VAL A 98 7.94 9.58 -3.73
CA VAL A 98 8.87 9.91 -4.81
C VAL A 98 10.29 9.73 -4.26
N ILE A 99 10.96 8.63 -4.64
CA ILE A 99 12.26 8.22 -4.07
C ILE A 99 13.28 9.36 -4.19
N ARG A 100 13.39 9.96 -5.37
CA ARG A 100 14.35 11.04 -5.65
C ARG A 100 14.14 12.28 -4.79
N GLU A 101 12.91 12.59 -4.40
CA GLU A 101 12.62 13.72 -3.52
C GLU A 101 13.07 13.45 -2.09
N LEU A 102 12.90 12.21 -1.60
CA LEU A 102 13.44 11.79 -0.29
C LEU A 102 14.97 11.77 -0.29
N GLU A 103 15.61 11.28 -1.36
CA GLU A 103 17.07 11.33 -1.51
C GLU A 103 17.60 12.77 -1.49
N ASN A 104 16.90 13.69 -2.16
CA ASN A 104 17.30 15.09 -2.21
C ASN A 104 17.06 15.82 -0.89
N ALA A 105 16.00 15.48 -0.14
CA ALA A 105 15.73 16.05 1.17
C ALA A 105 16.75 15.65 2.25
N GLY A 106 17.51 14.57 2.03
CA GLY A 106 18.57 14.11 2.93
C GLY A 106 19.93 14.76 2.70
N LYS A 107 20.10 15.55 1.64
CA LYS A 107 21.34 16.29 1.32
C LYS A 107 21.35 17.66 1.97
#